data_AF-A0A7K1NMQ6-F1
#
_entry.id   AF-A0A7K1NMQ6-F1
#
_cell.length_a   1.000
_cell.length_b   1.000
_cell.length_c   1.000
_cell.angle_alpha   90.00
_cell.angle_beta   90.00
_cell.angle_gamma   90.00
#
_symmetry.space_group_name_H-M   'P 1'
#
loop_
_entity.id
_entity.type
_entity.pdbx_description
1 polymer ?
#
loop_
_entity_poly.entity_id
_entity_poly.type
_entity_poly.pdbx_seq_one_letter_code
_entity_poly.pdbx_strand_id
1 'polypeptide(L)'
;MRRTPATPMPVSRAPARSTRSVPGMAAPLLAALLLICGSPAYAVPSPGEGVQSLLGNDISWPQCNTAFPTGQAFAIVGVNNGLANTTNPCLAEQLDWAEGSAGHPGRPTVSLYVNTANPGAAGSWWPAEDEYPAGRAVHNPYGPCKDGDYGKACAYMYGFAKAYDDAHHRGISNPGSYVWWLDVETENSWSYTDKDANRTVLEGMTDFFHSIGAQVGIYSSGRQWDQIVGTVSGSSNLYSLPSWLAGSRNASGAAMACSHAPLTGGGEVELTQFVSRGFDYNYSCP
;
A
#
# COMPACT_ATOMS: atom_id res chain seq x y z
N MET A 1 54.08 38.53 -14.34
CA MET A 1 54.88 39.05 -15.47
C MET A 1 54.03 39.02 -16.74
N ARG A 2 54.04 40.14 -17.49
CA ARG A 2 53.61 40.39 -18.89
C ARG A 2 52.18 39.94 -19.30
N ARG A 3 51.16 40.83 -19.42
CA ARG A 3 50.88 41.92 -20.43
C ARG A 3 50.75 41.40 -21.88
N THR A 4 49.52 41.18 -22.37
CA THR A 4 48.67 42.02 -23.31
C THR A 4 48.84 41.63 -24.79
N PRO A 5 47.97 42.02 -25.77
CA PRO A 5 46.71 42.80 -25.73
C PRO A 5 45.53 42.26 -26.57
N ALA A 6 44.40 42.98 -26.45
CA ALA A 6 43.11 42.89 -27.15
C ALA A 6 43.07 43.60 -28.52
N THR A 7 42.02 43.39 -29.34
CA THR A 7 41.18 44.42 -30.04
C THR A 7 40.04 43.77 -30.89
N PRO A 8 39.01 44.51 -31.38
CA PRO A 8 37.59 44.09 -31.29
C PRO A 8 36.79 44.03 -32.64
N MET A 9 35.53 43.55 -32.52
CA MET A 9 34.26 43.78 -33.28
C MET A 9 34.28 44.30 -34.74
N PRO A 10 33.30 43.82 -35.55
CA PRO A 10 32.25 44.77 -35.95
C PRO A 10 30.80 44.21 -35.95
N VAL A 11 29.87 45.17 -35.85
CA VAL A 11 28.41 45.08 -35.92
C VAL A 11 27.91 45.01 -37.37
N SER A 12 26.81 44.30 -37.65
CA SER A 12 26.02 44.44 -38.89
C SER A 12 24.54 44.16 -38.60
N ARG A 13 23.69 45.19 -38.46
CA ARG A 13 22.77 45.81 -39.44
C ARG A 13 21.62 44.90 -39.94
N ALA A 14 20.40 45.28 -39.54
CA ALA A 14 19.12 44.85 -40.08
C ALA A 14 18.78 45.55 -41.42
N PRO A 15 17.88 44.99 -42.24
CA PRO A 15 17.12 45.76 -43.23
C PRO A 15 15.63 45.87 -42.90
N ALA A 16 15.02 46.89 -43.51
CA ALA A 16 13.76 47.52 -43.16
C ALA A 16 12.53 46.99 -43.94
N ARG A 17 11.36 47.45 -43.46
CA ARG A 17 9.98 47.30 -43.96
C ARG A 17 9.78 47.51 -45.47
N SER A 18 8.77 46.84 -46.01
CA SER A 18 8.01 47.31 -47.18
C SER A 18 6.51 47.28 -46.88
N THR A 19 5.90 48.45 -46.93
CA THR A 19 4.46 48.73 -46.89
C THR A 19 3.91 48.79 -48.31
N ARG A 20 2.76 48.17 -48.57
CA ARG A 20 1.87 48.57 -49.68
C ARG A 20 0.43 48.63 -49.16
N SER A 21 -0.20 49.76 -49.45
CA SER A 21 -1.57 50.13 -49.11
C SER A 21 -2.10 50.96 -50.27
N VAL A 22 -3.23 50.58 -50.90
CA VAL A 22 -4.18 51.49 -51.60
C VAL A 22 -5.52 50.72 -51.87
N PRO A 23 -6.65 51.36 -52.24
CA PRO A 23 -7.88 51.41 -51.43
C PRO A 23 -9.15 50.95 -52.21
N GLY A 24 -10.35 51.12 -51.63
CA GLY A 24 -11.57 51.28 -52.44
C GLY A 24 -12.87 50.66 -51.92
N MET A 25 -13.58 51.44 -51.10
CA MET A 25 -15.05 51.60 -50.97
C MET A 25 -15.99 50.58 -51.63
N ALA A 26 -16.93 50.02 -50.84
CA ALA A 26 -18.37 50.34 -50.87
C ALA A 26 -19.18 49.28 -50.09
N ALA A 27 -19.99 49.72 -49.12
CA ALA A 27 -21.07 48.92 -48.53
C ALA A 27 -22.24 48.80 -49.54
N PRO A 28 -23.10 47.78 -49.40
CA PRO A 28 -24.32 48.04 -48.65
C PRO A 28 -24.74 46.90 -47.70
N LEU A 29 -25.56 47.29 -46.73
CA LEU A 29 -26.23 46.45 -45.75
C LEU A 29 -27.08 45.35 -46.39
N LEU A 30 -26.86 44.10 -45.99
CA LEU A 30 -27.91 43.08 -45.93
C LEU A 30 -27.89 42.46 -44.54
N ALA A 31 -28.90 42.81 -43.73
CA ALA A 31 -29.22 42.08 -42.52
C ALA A 31 -29.88 40.76 -42.92
N ALA A 32 -29.13 39.66 -42.85
CA ALA A 32 -29.67 38.30 -42.96
C ALA A 32 -29.66 37.65 -41.57
N LEU A 33 -30.85 37.33 -41.08
CA LEU A 33 -31.12 36.54 -39.88
C LEU A 33 -30.31 35.23 -39.89
N LEU A 34 -29.33 35.10 -39.00
CA LEU A 34 -28.70 33.83 -38.65
C LEU A 34 -29.57 33.13 -37.61
N LEU A 35 -30.50 32.30 -38.07
CA LEU A 35 -31.10 31.24 -37.26
C LEU A 35 -30.06 30.12 -37.10
N ILE A 36 -29.23 30.24 -36.07
CA ILE A 36 -28.37 29.15 -35.62
C ILE A 36 -29.28 28.13 -34.93
N CYS A 37 -29.59 27.02 -35.62
CA CYS A 37 -30.12 25.84 -34.98
C CYS A 37 -29.08 25.34 -33.97
N GLY A 38 -29.23 25.74 -32.71
CA GLY A 38 -28.48 25.18 -31.59
C GLY A 38 -28.83 23.70 -31.47
N SER A 39 -27.98 22.84 -32.04
CA SER A 39 -27.99 21.43 -31.66
C SER A 39 -27.52 21.36 -30.21
N PRO A 40 -28.19 20.61 -29.32
CA PRO A 40 -27.63 20.37 -28.00
C PRO A 40 -26.28 19.68 -28.22
N ALA A 41 -25.21 20.34 -27.80
CA ALA A 41 -23.91 19.69 -27.66
C ALA A 41 -24.08 18.65 -26.55
N TYR A 42 -24.36 17.40 -26.93
CA TYR A 42 -24.13 16.28 -26.05
C TYR A 42 -22.62 16.25 -25.83
N ALA A 43 -22.19 16.66 -24.65
CA ALA A 43 -20.84 16.41 -24.19
C ALA A 43 -20.63 14.90 -24.25
N VAL A 44 -19.79 14.44 -25.17
CA VAL A 44 -19.29 13.07 -25.16
C VAL A 44 -18.43 12.95 -23.90
N PRO A 45 -18.74 12.04 -22.96
CA PRO A 45 -17.89 11.83 -21.79
C PRO A 45 -16.46 11.56 -22.24
N SER A 46 -15.49 12.19 -21.57
CA SER A 46 -14.08 11.88 -21.80
C SER A 46 -13.84 10.39 -21.54
N PRO A 47 -12.99 9.68 -22.31
CA PRO A 47 -12.59 8.32 -21.98
C PRO A 47 -12.00 8.29 -20.56
N GLY A 48 -12.78 7.83 -19.58
CA GLY A 48 -12.41 7.81 -18.16
C GLY A 48 -13.43 8.41 -17.19
N GLU A 49 -14.45 9.14 -17.65
CA GLU A 49 -15.61 9.46 -16.81
C GLU A 49 -16.59 8.27 -16.79
N GLY A 50 -16.67 7.59 -15.65
CA GLY A 50 -17.69 6.55 -15.41
C GLY A 50 -17.22 5.10 -15.48
N VAL A 51 -15.94 4.83 -15.73
CA VAL A 51 -15.38 3.50 -15.43
C VAL A 51 -14.94 3.52 -13.97
N GLN A 52 -15.76 2.94 -13.09
CA GLN A 52 -15.32 2.62 -11.73
C GLN A 52 -14.00 1.86 -11.85
N SER A 53 -12.93 2.42 -11.27
CA SER A 53 -11.67 1.69 -11.15
C SER A 53 -11.97 0.39 -10.41
N LEU A 54 -11.42 -0.74 -10.88
CA LEU A 54 -11.39 -1.99 -10.11
C LEU A 54 -10.16 -2.06 -9.20
N LEU A 55 -9.29 -1.05 -9.24
CA LEU A 55 -8.10 -0.97 -8.41
C LEU A 55 -8.47 -0.44 -7.04
N GLY A 56 -7.90 -1.06 -6.01
CA GLY A 56 -7.87 -0.51 -4.67
C GLY A 56 -6.65 0.38 -4.45
N ASN A 57 -6.60 1.01 -3.28
CA ASN A 57 -5.45 1.75 -2.79
C ASN A 57 -5.13 1.34 -1.36
N ASP A 58 -3.85 1.37 -1.02
CA ASP A 58 -3.40 1.29 0.36
C ASP A 58 -2.77 2.61 0.81
N ILE A 59 -3.02 2.99 2.05
CA ILE A 59 -2.44 4.19 2.69
C ILE A 59 -2.12 3.90 4.16
N SER A 60 -1.23 4.71 4.73
CA SER A 60 -0.89 4.67 6.15
C SER A 60 -0.36 6.02 6.60
N TRP A 61 0.38 6.04 7.71
CA TRP A 61 0.96 7.23 8.32
C TRP A 61 1.73 8.16 7.36
N PRO A 62 2.39 7.71 6.26
CA PRO A 62 3.08 8.63 5.36
C PRO A 62 2.13 9.61 4.66
N GLN A 63 0.84 9.24 4.54
CA GLN A 63 -0.19 10.08 3.95
C GLN A 63 -0.88 11.02 4.97
N CYS A 64 -0.54 10.98 6.26
CA CYS A 64 -1.17 11.88 7.23
C CYS A 64 -0.99 13.36 6.84
N ASN A 65 -2.06 14.15 6.93
CA ASN A 65 -2.12 15.57 6.52
C ASN A 65 -1.84 15.83 5.03
N THR A 66 -2.05 14.83 4.18
CA THR A 66 -1.97 14.97 2.71
C THR A 66 -3.31 14.63 2.06
N ALA A 67 -3.44 14.85 0.75
CA ALA A 67 -4.62 14.42 0.03
C ALA A 67 -4.58 12.91 -0.19
N PHE A 68 -5.68 12.22 0.13
CA PHE A 68 -5.82 10.78 -0.12
C PHE A 68 -6.19 10.49 -1.58
N PRO A 69 -5.92 9.27 -2.08
CA PRO A 69 -6.40 8.87 -3.39
C PRO A 69 -7.94 8.89 -3.44
N THR A 70 -8.50 8.99 -4.64
CA THR A 70 -9.96 8.99 -4.85
C THR A 70 -10.33 8.02 -5.97
N GLY A 71 -11.56 7.51 -5.92
CA GLY A 71 -12.09 6.61 -6.96
C GLY A 71 -11.62 5.16 -6.83
N GLN A 72 -11.06 4.77 -5.68
CA GLN A 72 -10.66 3.39 -5.38
C GLN A 72 -11.86 2.45 -5.23
N ALA A 73 -11.70 1.21 -5.67
CA ALA A 73 -12.72 0.16 -5.53
C ALA A 73 -12.80 -0.38 -4.09
N PHE A 74 -11.65 -0.53 -3.45
CA PHE A 74 -11.48 -0.97 -2.07
C PHE A 74 -10.26 -0.28 -1.47
N ALA A 75 -10.15 -0.28 -0.15
CA ALA A 75 -9.07 0.36 0.57
C ALA A 75 -8.39 -0.61 1.55
N ILE A 76 -7.08 -0.41 1.74
CA ILE A 76 -6.28 -1.09 2.76
C ILE A 76 -5.63 -0.03 3.64
N VAL A 77 -5.83 -0.07 4.95
CA VAL A 77 -5.32 0.96 5.87
C VAL A 77 -4.28 0.39 6.81
N GLY A 78 -3.12 1.04 6.87
CA GLY A 78 -2.04 0.68 7.78
C GLY A 78 -2.35 1.09 9.21
N VAL A 79 -2.33 0.13 10.13
CA VAL A 79 -2.74 0.33 11.53
C VAL A 79 -1.61 0.91 12.39
N ASN A 80 -0.37 0.56 12.06
CA ASN A 80 0.82 1.02 12.77
C ASN A 80 1.66 2.00 11.93
N ASN A 81 2.56 2.72 12.60
CA ASN A 81 3.38 3.78 12.02
C ASN A 81 4.79 3.25 11.73
N GLY A 82 4.91 2.22 10.88
CA GLY A 82 6.19 1.64 10.45
C GLY A 82 6.92 0.76 11.47
N LEU A 83 6.40 0.63 12.70
CA LEU A 83 6.91 -0.28 13.73
C LEU A 83 5.74 -1.05 14.34
N ALA A 84 5.94 -2.33 14.64
CA ALA A 84 4.88 -3.20 15.18
C ALA A 84 4.27 -2.71 16.51
N ASN A 85 4.93 -1.80 17.22
CA ASN A 85 4.48 -1.25 18.50
C ASN A 85 4.00 0.21 18.44
N THR A 86 3.84 0.82 17.26
CA THR A 86 3.38 2.21 17.12
C THR A 86 1.94 2.27 16.59
N THR A 87 1.24 3.37 16.84
CA THR A 87 -0.10 3.62 16.27
C THR A 87 0.00 4.60 15.11
N ASN A 88 -0.69 4.32 14.00
CA ASN A 88 -0.87 5.30 12.94
C ASN A 88 -1.71 6.49 13.46
N PRO A 89 -1.15 7.71 13.52
CA PRO A 89 -1.83 8.85 14.14
C PRO A 89 -3.03 9.38 13.34
N CYS A 90 -3.16 9.03 12.06
CA CYS A 90 -4.31 9.38 11.23
C CYS A 90 -5.22 8.17 10.92
N LEU A 91 -5.09 7.07 11.67
CA LEU A 91 -5.85 5.83 11.42
C LEU A 91 -7.36 6.07 11.32
N ALA A 92 -7.96 6.85 12.24
CA ALA A 92 -9.40 7.13 12.20
C ALA A 92 -9.83 7.85 10.92
N GLU A 93 -9.10 8.90 10.52
CA GLU A 93 -9.36 9.66 9.29
C GLU A 93 -9.22 8.77 8.04
N GLN A 94 -8.25 7.85 8.06
CA GLN A 94 -8.00 6.93 6.95
C GLN A 94 -9.04 5.81 6.87
N LEU A 95 -9.55 5.34 8.00
CA LEU A 95 -10.69 4.41 8.02
C LEU A 95 -11.95 5.08 7.47
N ASP A 96 -12.24 6.33 7.86
CA ASP A 96 -13.36 7.09 7.32
C ASP A 96 -13.24 7.28 5.80
N TRP A 97 -12.03 7.56 5.30
CA TRP A 97 -11.76 7.62 3.86
C TRP A 97 -11.97 6.26 3.17
N ALA A 98 -11.51 5.18 3.80
CA ALA A 98 -11.59 3.83 3.26
C ALA A 98 -13.04 3.37 3.07
N GLU A 99 -13.94 3.71 4.00
CA GLU A 99 -15.38 3.45 3.89
C GLU A 99 -16.04 4.18 2.71
N GLY A 100 -15.42 5.25 2.20
CA GLY A 100 -15.84 5.95 0.99
C GLY A 100 -15.49 5.24 -0.32
N SER A 101 -14.90 4.04 -0.27
CA SER A 101 -14.55 3.26 -1.46
C SER A 101 -15.76 2.82 -2.25
N ALA A 102 -15.61 2.71 -3.57
CA ALA A 102 -16.73 2.52 -4.49
C ALA A 102 -17.33 1.10 -4.46
N GLY A 103 -16.62 0.15 -3.85
CA GLY A 103 -16.99 -1.27 -3.75
C GLY A 103 -16.34 -2.14 -4.83
N HIS A 104 -16.06 -3.39 -4.48
CA HIS A 104 -15.54 -4.41 -5.41
C HIS A 104 -16.20 -5.77 -5.12
N PRO A 105 -16.64 -6.54 -6.14
CA PRO A 105 -17.43 -7.76 -5.92
C PRO A 105 -16.67 -8.89 -5.20
N GLY A 106 -15.35 -8.93 -5.31
CA GLY A 106 -14.50 -9.96 -4.70
C GLY A 106 -13.58 -9.46 -3.57
N ARG A 107 -13.75 -8.21 -3.09
CA ARG A 107 -12.89 -7.64 -2.04
C ARG A 107 -13.73 -6.93 -0.98
N PRO A 108 -13.34 -6.99 0.30
CA PRO A 108 -13.98 -6.15 1.31
C PRO A 108 -13.76 -4.67 0.97
N THR A 109 -14.71 -3.81 1.32
CA THR A 109 -14.57 -2.35 1.14
C THR A 109 -13.31 -1.83 1.83
N VAL A 110 -13.07 -2.33 3.05
CA VAL A 110 -11.92 -1.98 3.87
C VAL A 110 -11.23 -3.26 4.35
N SER A 111 -9.91 -3.28 4.22
CA SER A 111 -9.03 -4.24 4.91
C SER A 111 -7.91 -3.48 5.60
N LEU A 112 -7.14 -4.16 6.44
CA LEU A 112 -6.13 -3.55 7.29
C LEU A 112 -4.78 -4.20 7.04
N TYR A 113 -3.70 -3.47 7.25
CA TYR A 113 -2.36 -4.04 7.28
C TYR A 113 -1.57 -3.56 8.50
N VAL A 114 -0.60 -4.38 8.91
CA VAL A 114 0.28 -4.11 10.04
C VAL A 114 1.72 -4.41 9.67
N ASN A 115 2.63 -3.44 9.85
CA ASN A 115 4.06 -3.71 9.80
C ASN A 115 4.40 -4.72 10.90
N THR A 116 4.94 -5.87 10.50
CA THR A 116 5.31 -6.96 11.41
C THR A 116 6.81 -6.91 11.74
N ALA A 117 7.23 -7.56 12.82
CA ALA A 117 8.62 -7.47 13.26
C ALA A 117 9.07 -8.67 14.09
N ASN A 118 10.36 -8.99 14.00
CA ASN A 118 11.11 -9.79 14.97
C ASN A 118 12.45 -9.08 15.24
N PRO A 119 12.51 -8.12 16.16
CA PRO A 119 13.72 -7.30 16.36
C PRO A 119 14.86 -8.05 17.07
N GLY A 120 14.66 -9.30 17.50
CA GLY A 120 15.59 -10.05 18.35
C GLY A 120 16.06 -9.23 19.55
N ALA A 121 17.35 -9.28 19.85
CA ALA A 121 17.97 -8.54 20.95
C ALA A 121 17.87 -7.00 20.83
N ALA A 122 17.53 -6.45 19.66
CA ALA A 122 17.30 -5.01 19.49
C ALA A 122 15.90 -4.58 19.94
N GLY A 123 15.02 -5.52 20.26
CA GLY A 123 13.66 -5.24 20.74
C GLY A 123 13.68 -4.59 22.12
N SER A 124 12.84 -3.56 22.30
CA SER A 124 12.67 -2.87 23.59
C SER A 124 11.76 -3.63 24.56
N TRP A 125 11.02 -4.63 24.08
CA TRP A 125 10.12 -5.46 24.87
C TRP A 125 10.00 -6.86 24.26
N TRP A 126 9.96 -7.86 25.13
CA TRP A 126 9.71 -9.26 24.81
C TRP A 126 8.75 -9.87 25.85
N PRO A 127 7.89 -10.82 25.46
CA PRO A 127 7.13 -11.62 26.42
C PRO A 127 8.10 -12.40 27.33
N ALA A 128 7.70 -12.60 28.59
CA ALA A 128 8.46 -13.38 29.56
C ALA A 128 7.87 -14.77 29.81
N GLU A 129 6.65 -15.01 29.31
CA GLU A 129 5.82 -16.19 29.54
C GLU A 129 4.74 -16.32 28.45
N ASP A 130 4.03 -17.45 28.43
CA ASP A 130 2.97 -17.74 27.45
C ASP A 130 1.60 -17.16 27.86
N GLU A 131 1.58 -15.86 28.16
CA GLU A 131 0.40 -15.14 28.61
C GLU A 131 0.29 -13.78 27.91
N TYR A 132 -0.85 -13.52 27.25
CA TYR A 132 -1.15 -12.20 26.71
C TYR A 132 -2.66 -11.98 26.41
N PRO A 133 -3.29 -10.90 26.88
CA PRO A 133 -2.77 -9.95 27.88
C PRO A 133 -2.54 -10.67 29.23
N ALA A 134 -1.95 -9.97 30.19
CA ALA A 134 -1.72 -10.51 31.53
C ALA A 134 -3.01 -11.14 32.11
N GLY A 135 -2.90 -12.33 32.70
CA GLY A 135 -4.00 -13.17 33.15
C GLY A 135 -4.63 -14.10 32.08
N ARG A 136 -4.17 -14.11 30.82
CA ARG A 136 -4.72 -14.95 29.74
C ARG A 136 -3.67 -15.84 29.08
N ALA A 137 -3.64 -17.10 29.49
CA ALA A 137 -2.76 -18.11 28.91
C ALA A 137 -2.99 -18.30 27.40
N VAL A 138 -1.90 -18.48 26.66
CA VAL A 138 -1.86 -18.74 25.22
C VAL A 138 -1.23 -20.12 24.99
N HIS A 139 -1.80 -20.90 24.08
CA HIS A 139 -1.16 -22.14 23.66
C HIS A 139 0.04 -21.83 22.76
N ASN A 140 1.24 -22.19 23.20
CA ASN A 140 2.47 -22.01 22.45
C ASN A 140 2.98 -23.35 21.86
N PRO A 141 2.89 -23.56 20.53
CA PRO A 141 3.30 -24.82 19.91
C PRO A 141 4.83 -25.03 19.94
N TYR A 142 5.60 -24.00 20.29
CA TYR A 142 7.07 -24.03 20.34
C TYR A 142 7.64 -24.26 21.75
N GLY A 143 6.78 -24.53 22.74
CA GLY A 143 7.15 -24.64 24.14
C GLY A 143 7.16 -23.29 24.85
N PRO A 144 7.52 -23.25 26.14
CA PRO A 144 7.36 -22.05 26.95
C PRO A 144 8.29 -20.92 26.53
N CYS A 145 7.73 -19.73 26.31
CA CYS A 145 8.51 -18.51 26.32
C CYS A 145 9.07 -18.25 27.72
N LYS A 146 10.30 -17.74 27.79
CA LYS A 146 11.01 -17.44 29.02
C LYS A 146 11.60 -16.04 28.95
N ASP A 147 11.61 -15.36 30.09
CA ASP A 147 12.22 -14.05 30.23
C ASP A 147 13.65 -14.00 29.68
N GLY A 148 13.92 -12.95 28.89
CA GLY A 148 15.19 -12.74 28.19
C GLY A 148 15.43 -13.57 26.93
N ASP A 149 14.49 -14.44 26.51
CA ASP A 149 14.58 -15.20 25.26
C ASP A 149 13.86 -14.48 24.09
N TYR A 150 14.38 -14.66 22.89
CA TYR A 150 13.83 -14.17 21.62
C TYR A 150 13.85 -15.23 20.51
N GLY A 151 14.05 -16.50 20.88
CA GLY A 151 13.87 -17.64 19.99
C GLY A 151 12.39 -17.93 19.70
N LYS A 152 12.14 -19.01 18.95
CA LYS A 152 10.81 -19.36 18.39
C LYS A 152 9.64 -19.26 19.36
N ALA A 153 9.80 -19.75 20.59
CA ALA A 153 8.74 -19.70 21.61
C ALA A 153 8.34 -18.26 21.96
N CYS A 154 9.31 -17.40 22.25
CA CYS A 154 9.03 -16.00 22.56
C CYS A 154 8.69 -15.17 21.32
N ALA A 155 9.20 -15.54 20.14
CA ALA A 155 8.83 -14.90 18.88
C ALA A 155 7.36 -15.16 18.53
N TYR A 156 6.87 -16.39 18.73
CA TYR A 156 5.44 -16.70 18.63
C TYR A 156 4.60 -15.84 19.57
N MET A 157 4.96 -15.79 20.86
CA MET A 157 4.24 -14.96 21.84
C MET A 157 4.35 -13.47 21.53
N TYR A 158 5.48 -13.01 20.99
CA TYR A 158 5.65 -11.62 20.55
C TYR A 158 4.66 -11.30 19.44
N GLY A 159 4.58 -12.15 18.41
CA GLY A 159 3.60 -11.99 17.33
C GLY A 159 2.16 -11.96 17.84
N PHE A 160 1.78 -12.95 18.66
CA PHE A 160 0.46 -12.99 19.28
C PHE A 160 0.14 -11.69 20.03
N ALA A 161 1.10 -11.19 20.81
CA ALA A 161 0.94 -9.96 21.57
C ALA A 161 0.81 -8.71 20.68
N LYS A 162 1.60 -8.60 19.60
CA LYS A 162 1.50 -7.48 18.67
C LYS A 162 0.16 -7.47 17.95
N ALA A 163 -0.31 -8.62 17.47
CA ALA A 163 -1.61 -8.71 16.84
C ALA A 163 -2.77 -8.40 17.82
N TYR A 164 -2.64 -8.81 19.09
CA TYR A 164 -3.56 -8.39 20.15
C TYR A 164 -3.61 -6.87 20.31
N ASP A 165 -2.44 -6.24 20.41
CA ASP A 165 -2.31 -4.78 20.53
C ASP A 165 -2.92 -4.08 19.31
N ASP A 166 -2.64 -4.58 18.10
CA ASP A 166 -3.16 -4.05 16.85
C ASP A 166 -4.70 -4.05 16.84
N ALA A 167 -5.32 -5.15 17.28
CA ALA A 167 -6.77 -5.29 17.32
C ALA A 167 -7.45 -4.48 18.44
N HIS A 168 -6.83 -4.37 19.62
CA HIS A 168 -7.51 -3.86 20.82
C HIS A 168 -7.06 -2.48 21.30
N HIS A 169 -5.85 -2.05 20.95
CA HIS A 169 -5.25 -0.83 21.51
C HIS A 169 -5.09 0.30 20.49
N ARG A 170 -5.36 0.05 19.21
CA ARG A 170 -5.17 1.04 18.12
C ARG A 170 -6.44 1.81 17.73
N GLY A 171 -7.57 1.52 18.36
CA GLY A 171 -8.83 2.23 18.12
C GLY A 171 -9.67 1.68 16.97
N ILE A 172 -9.45 0.41 16.60
CA ILE A 172 -10.22 -0.27 15.56
C ILE A 172 -11.50 -0.86 16.18
N SER A 173 -12.63 -0.56 15.57
CA SER A 173 -13.91 -1.14 15.95
C SER A 173 -14.12 -2.47 15.22
N ASN A 174 -14.63 -3.50 15.91
CA ASN A 174 -14.88 -4.83 15.34
C ASN A 174 -13.66 -5.42 14.58
N PRO A 175 -12.47 -5.53 15.22
CA PRO A 175 -11.25 -5.98 14.53
C PRO A 175 -11.39 -7.36 13.86
N GLY A 176 -12.28 -8.22 14.36
CA GLY A 176 -12.58 -9.53 13.80
C GLY A 176 -13.29 -9.53 12.45
N SER A 177 -13.86 -8.40 11.99
CA SER A 177 -14.56 -8.36 10.69
C SER A 177 -13.66 -8.05 9.49
N TYR A 178 -12.39 -7.72 9.72
CA TYR A 178 -11.47 -7.32 8.68
C TYR A 178 -10.60 -8.48 8.17
N VAL A 179 -10.08 -8.30 6.96
CA VAL A 179 -8.87 -8.99 6.50
C VAL A 179 -7.66 -8.20 7.01
N TRP A 180 -6.71 -8.89 7.64
CA TRP A 180 -5.46 -8.34 8.14
C TRP A 180 -4.28 -8.85 7.32
N TRP A 181 -3.63 -7.94 6.60
CA TRP A 181 -2.41 -8.22 5.85
C TRP A 181 -1.19 -8.03 6.75
N LEU A 182 -0.42 -9.10 6.91
CA LEU A 182 0.87 -9.08 7.60
C LEU A 182 1.91 -8.52 6.63
N ASP A 183 2.33 -7.28 6.85
CA ASP A 183 3.36 -6.62 6.06
C ASP A 183 4.75 -7.13 6.48
N VAL A 184 5.40 -7.80 5.53
CA VAL A 184 6.71 -8.45 5.70
C VAL A 184 7.69 -7.84 4.70
N GLU A 185 8.33 -6.76 5.13
CA GLU A 185 9.31 -6.02 4.33
C GLU A 185 10.66 -5.86 5.02
N THR A 186 11.71 -5.61 4.24
CA THR A 186 13.10 -5.45 4.70
C THR A 186 13.33 -4.14 5.47
N GLU A 187 12.42 -3.19 5.28
CA GLU A 187 12.33 -1.94 6.02
C GLU A 187 11.83 -2.16 7.45
N ASN A 188 11.14 -3.27 7.72
CA ASN A 188 10.70 -3.64 9.07
C ASN A 188 11.87 -4.21 9.90
N SER A 189 11.65 -4.35 11.20
CA SER A 189 12.67 -4.84 12.14
C SER A 189 12.68 -6.37 12.20
N TRP A 190 13.53 -7.01 11.39
CA TRP A 190 13.66 -8.47 11.33
C TRP A 190 15.01 -9.00 11.80
N SER A 191 15.00 -10.24 12.32
CA SER A 191 16.21 -11.02 12.53
C SER A 191 16.72 -11.52 11.19
N TYR A 192 17.91 -11.08 10.79
CA TYR A 192 18.55 -11.54 9.55
C TYR A 192 19.22 -12.91 9.69
N THR A 193 19.35 -13.42 10.92
CA THR A 193 20.03 -14.68 11.23
C THR A 193 19.08 -15.80 11.63
N ASP A 194 17.81 -15.49 11.92
CA ASP A 194 16.84 -16.47 12.40
C ASP A 194 15.49 -16.32 11.69
N LYS A 195 15.39 -16.94 10.51
CA LYS A 195 14.15 -16.97 9.73
C LYS A 195 13.06 -17.81 10.38
N ASP A 196 13.44 -18.81 11.17
CA ASP A 196 12.46 -19.66 11.84
C ASP A 196 11.75 -18.85 12.94
N ALA A 197 12.48 -18.07 13.74
CA ALA A 197 11.87 -17.15 14.69
C ALA A 197 10.99 -16.10 13.99
N ASN A 198 11.44 -15.52 12.86
CA ASN A 198 10.61 -14.61 12.06
C ASN A 198 9.29 -15.25 11.65
N ARG A 199 9.32 -16.50 11.18
CA ARG A 199 8.11 -17.25 10.81
C ARG A 199 7.17 -17.43 12.00
N THR A 200 7.71 -17.76 13.18
CA THR A 200 6.88 -17.96 14.37
C THR A 200 6.19 -16.69 14.85
N VAL A 201 6.77 -15.50 14.65
CA VAL A 201 6.04 -14.23 14.86
C VAL A 201 4.76 -14.20 14.03
N LEU A 202 4.88 -14.46 12.72
CA LEU A 202 3.75 -14.42 11.81
C LEU A 202 2.70 -15.49 12.17
N GLU A 203 3.14 -16.68 12.59
CA GLU A 203 2.23 -17.74 13.05
C GLU A 203 1.45 -17.32 14.30
N GLY A 204 2.10 -16.68 15.28
CA GLY A 204 1.45 -16.15 16.48
C GLY A 204 0.48 -15.00 16.18
N MET A 205 0.84 -14.10 15.27
CA MET A 205 -0.07 -13.05 14.78
C MET A 205 -1.30 -13.67 14.11
N THR A 206 -1.08 -14.67 13.25
CA THR A 206 -2.14 -15.37 12.53
C THR A 206 -3.10 -16.09 13.48
N ASP A 207 -2.58 -16.81 14.47
CA ASP A 207 -3.40 -17.51 15.45
C ASP A 207 -4.24 -16.53 16.29
N PHE A 208 -3.67 -15.39 16.68
CA PHE A 208 -4.46 -14.36 17.37
C PHE A 208 -5.59 -13.81 16.48
N PHE A 209 -5.29 -13.39 15.24
CA PHE A 209 -6.32 -12.83 14.35
C PHE A 209 -7.43 -13.85 14.05
N HIS A 210 -7.08 -15.11 13.78
CA HIS A 210 -8.07 -16.17 13.64
C HIS A 210 -8.90 -16.38 14.91
N SER A 211 -8.30 -16.24 16.10
CA SER A 211 -9.02 -16.39 17.38
C SER A 211 -10.13 -15.36 17.60
N ILE A 212 -10.06 -14.20 16.93
CA ILE A 212 -11.09 -13.15 16.97
C ILE A 212 -12.01 -13.18 15.74
N GLY A 213 -11.86 -14.17 14.86
CA GLY A 213 -12.67 -14.36 13.65
C GLY A 213 -12.20 -13.57 12.43
N ALA A 214 -11.07 -12.86 12.51
CA ALA A 214 -10.50 -12.14 11.38
C ALA A 214 -9.93 -13.10 10.33
N GLN A 215 -9.83 -12.61 9.09
CA GLN A 215 -9.06 -13.26 8.02
C GLN A 215 -7.65 -12.69 7.99
N VAL A 216 -6.68 -13.48 7.52
CA VAL A 216 -5.27 -13.08 7.49
C VAL A 216 -4.69 -13.32 6.09
N GLY A 217 -3.87 -12.39 5.61
CA GLY A 217 -3.08 -12.52 4.41
C GLY A 217 -1.66 -12.04 4.62
N ILE A 218 -0.77 -12.26 3.64
CA ILE A 218 0.64 -11.90 3.73
C ILE A 218 0.98 -10.92 2.61
N TYR A 219 1.61 -9.79 2.97
CA TYR A 219 2.15 -8.83 2.03
C TYR A 219 3.68 -8.91 2.00
N SER A 220 4.24 -9.06 0.79
CA SER A 220 5.68 -8.96 0.55
C SER A 220 5.99 -8.97 -0.96
N SER A 221 7.26 -8.77 -1.31
CA SER A 221 7.78 -9.28 -2.59
C SER A 221 8.43 -10.65 -2.37
N GLY A 222 8.45 -11.52 -3.40
CA GLY A 222 9.09 -12.83 -3.28
C GLY A 222 10.55 -12.76 -2.80
N ARG A 223 11.31 -11.75 -3.24
CA ARG A 223 12.70 -11.53 -2.80
C ARG A 223 12.80 -11.21 -1.31
N GLN A 224 11.95 -10.30 -0.81
CA GLN A 224 11.96 -9.90 0.60
C GLN A 224 11.48 -11.06 1.47
N TRP A 225 10.44 -11.76 1.05
CA TRP A 225 9.95 -12.97 1.71
C TRP A 225 11.03 -14.05 1.83
N ASP A 226 11.75 -14.37 0.74
CA ASP A 226 12.84 -15.33 0.77
C ASP A 226 13.96 -14.90 1.72
N GLN A 227 14.23 -13.61 1.81
CA GLN A 227 15.25 -13.05 2.70
C GLN A 227 14.83 -13.14 4.18
N ILE A 228 13.57 -12.88 4.50
CA ILE A 228 13.07 -12.71 5.87
C ILE A 228 12.51 -14.00 6.45
N VAL A 229 11.65 -14.70 5.70
CA VAL A 229 10.88 -15.87 6.16
C VAL A 229 11.35 -17.15 5.48
N GLY A 230 11.59 -17.11 4.17
CA GLY A 230 11.93 -18.30 3.39
C GLY A 230 10.79 -19.33 3.33
N THR A 231 11.14 -20.59 3.13
CA THR A 231 10.16 -21.67 2.93
C THR A 231 9.25 -21.88 4.14
N VAL A 232 7.94 -21.92 3.89
CA VAL A 232 6.93 -22.29 4.89
C VAL A 232 6.54 -23.77 4.71
N SER A 233 6.60 -24.52 5.81
CA SER A 233 6.18 -25.93 5.85
C SER A 233 4.67 -26.06 5.64
N GLY A 234 4.24 -27.16 5.00
CA GLY A 234 2.81 -27.52 4.87
C GLY A 234 2.05 -27.69 6.18
N SER A 235 2.76 -27.80 7.31
CA SER A 235 2.18 -27.89 8.66
C SER A 235 1.95 -26.54 9.34
N SER A 236 2.47 -25.43 8.78
CA SER A 236 2.34 -24.09 9.35
C SER A 236 0.96 -23.49 9.04
N ASN A 237 0.39 -22.73 9.97
CA ASN A 237 -0.86 -21.98 9.76
C ASN A 237 -0.71 -20.87 8.68
N LEU A 238 0.52 -20.54 8.27
CA LEU A 238 0.81 -19.62 7.18
C LEU A 238 0.68 -20.26 5.80
N TYR A 239 0.72 -21.59 5.71
CA TYR A 239 0.96 -22.31 4.46
C TYR A 239 -0.08 -22.00 3.37
N SER A 240 -1.33 -21.81 3.76
CA SER A 240 -2.45 -21.53 2.86
C SER A 240 -2.92 -20.08 2.87
N LEU A 241 -2.19 -19.17 3.53
CA LEU A 241 -2.60 -17.76 3.57
C LEU A 241 -2.47 -17.12 2.18
N PRO A 242 -3.41 -16.25 1.79
CA PRO A 242 -3.35 -15.52 0.54
C PRO A 242 -2.19 -14.53 0.52
N SER A 243 -1.66 -14.29 -0.67
CA SER A 243 -0.54 -13.39 -0.93
C SER A 243 -0.99 -12.10 -1.58
N TRP A 244 -0.50 -10.99 -1.03
CA TRP A 244 -0.51 -9.67 -1.64
C TRP A 244 0.92 -9.35 -2.10
N LEU A 245 1.16 -9.43 -3.41
CA LEU A 245 2.51 -9.33 -3.97
C LEU A 245 2.89 -7.90 -4.32
N ALA A 246 3.99 -7.43 -3.75
CA ALA A 246 4.61 -6.15 -4.09
C ALA A 246 5.48 -6.24 -5.36
N GLY A 247 5.80 -5.07 -5.93
CA GLY A 247 6.91 -4.92 -6.89
C GLY A 247 6.52 -4.77 -8.36
N SER A 248 5.22 -4.63 -8.68
CA SER A 248 4.81 -4.32 -10.04
C SER A 248 5.08 -2.85 -10.38
N ARG A 249 5.42 -2.57 -11.65
CA ARG A 249 5.79 -1.21 -12.10
C ARG A 249 4.59 -0.36 -12.55
N ASN A 250 3.47 -1.01 -12.87
CA ASN A 250 2.23 -0.41 -13.36
C ASN A 250 1.09 -1.43 -13.31
N ALA A 251 -0.14 -0.97 -13.60
CA ALA A 251 -1.34 -1.80 -13.58
C ALA A 251 -1.27 -3.07 -14.48
N SER A 252 -0.64 -2.98 -15.65
CA SER A 252 -0.50 -4.16 -16.52
C SER A 252 0.48 -5.18 -15.93
N GLY A 253 1.57 -4.71 -15.32
CA GLY A 253 2.49 -5.57 -14.57
C GLY A 253 1.81 -6.23 -13.36
N ALA A 254 0.98 -5.48 -12.64
CA ALA A 254 0.19 -5.98 -11.52
C ALA A 254 -0.77 -7.09 -11.97
N ALA A 255 -1.53 -6.87 -13.04
CA ALA A 255 -2.40 -7.90 -13.62
C ALA A 255 -1.65 -9.18 -14.01
N MET A 256 -0.45 -9.07 -14.60
CA MET A 256 0.38 -10.24 -14.93
C MET A 256 0.92 -10.95 -13.68
N ALA A 257 1.24 -10.19 -12.63
CA ALA A 257 1.77 -10.74 -11.38
C ALA A 257 0.75 -11.62 -10.62
N CYS A 258 -0.54 -11.56 -10.95
CA CYS A 258 -1.54 -12.48 -10.42
C CYS A 258 -1.26 -13.95 -10.78
N SER A 259 -0.49 -14.22 -11.84
CA SER A 259 -0.08 -15.58 -12.21
C SER A 259 1.29 -15.97 -11.67
N HIS A 260 1.92 -15.14 -10.82
CA HIS A 260 3.15 -15.51 -10.16
C HIS A 260 2.90 -16.54 -9.05
N ALA A 261 3.97 -17.17 -8.58
CA ALA A 261 3.89 -18.01 -7.40
C ALA A 261 3.50 -17.16 -6.17
N PRO A 262 2.62 -17.66 -5.30
CA PRO A 262 2.34 -17.07 -3.98
C PRO A 262 3.58 -17.12 -3.08
N LEU A 263 3.54 -16.38 -1.97
CA LEU A 263 4.60 -16.33 -0.97
C LEU A 263 4.74 -17.67 -0.22
N THR A 264 3.65 -18.41 -0.07
CA THR A 264 3.60 -19.70 0.61
C THR A 264 3.11 -20.80 -0.33
N GLY A 265 3.62 -22.02 -0.15
CA GLY A 265 3.43 -23.10 -1.14
C GLY A 265 1.98 -23.59 -1.31
N GLY A 266 1.07 -23.26 -0.39
CA GLY A 266 -0.35 -23.60 -0.48
C GLY A 266 -1.28 -22.39 -0.58
N GLY A 267 -0.73 -21.17 -0.68
CA GLY A 267 -1.51 -19.95 -0.82
C GLY A 267 -1.91 -19.68 -2.27
N GLU A 268 -2.61 -18.57 -2.47
CA GLU A 268 -2.94 -18.01 -3.80
C GLU A 268 -2.61 -16.52 -3.82
N VAL A 269 -2.35 -15.96 -5.01
CA VAL A 269 -2.13 -14.52 -5.15
C VAL A 269 -3.48 -13.83 -5.26
N GLU A 270 -3.85 -13.06 -4.24
CA GLU A 270 -5.12 -12.35 -4.20
C GLU A 270 -4.98 -10.89 -4.63
N LEU A 271 -3.86 -10.27 -4.30
CA LEU A 271 -3.59 -8.87 -4.61
C LEU A 271 -2.19 -8.72 -5.20
N THR A 272 -2.01 -7.72 -6.05
CA THR A 272 -0.69 -7.27 -6.49
C THR A 272 -0.59 -5.75 -6.44
N GLN A 273 0.53 -5.22 -5.99
CA GLN A 273 0.73 -3.79 -5.77
C GLN A 273 1.64 -3.18 -6.84
N PHE A 274 1.31 -1.96 -7.26
CA PHE A 274 2.20 -1.07 -8.00
C PHE A 274 2.06 0.38 -7.52
N VAL A 275 3.14 1.14 -7.65
CA VAL A 275 3.13 2.57 -7.31
C VAL A 275 2.88 3.40 -8.57
N SER A 276 1.97 4.37 -8.50
CA SER A 276 1.76 5.33 -9.58
C SER A 276 1.37 6.69 -9.05
N ARG A 277 1.96 7.75 -9.60
CA ARG A 277 1.62 9.15 -9.27
C ARG A 277 1.64 9.45 -7.75
N GLY A 278 2.53 8.78 -7.00
CA GLY A 278 2.69 8.99 -5.57
C GLY A 278 1.73 8.22 -4.67
N PHE A 279 0.94 7.28 -5.22
CA PHE A 279 0.05 6.42 -4.45
C PHE A 279 0.28 4.95 -4.77
N ASP A 280 -0.02 4.11 -3.79
CA ASP A 280 0.05 2.66 -3.88
C ASP A 280 -1.30 2.13 -4.34
N TYR A 281 -1.29 1.43 -5.48
CA TYR A 281 -2.46 0.85 -6.12
C TYR A 281 -2.42 -0.66 -6.04
N ASN A 282 -3.58 -1.26 -5.80
CA ASN A 282 -3.76 -2.69 -5.64
C ASN A 282 -4.67 -3.25 -6.71
N TYR A 283 -4.15 -4.21 -7.48
CA TYR A 283 -4.92 -4.97 -8.44
C TYR A 283 -5.49 -6.22 -7.76
N SER A 284 -6.81 -6.41 -7.84
CA SER A 284 -7.47 -7.64 -7.39
C SER A 284 -7.27 -8.75 -8.41
N CYS A 285 -6.69 -9.87 -7.98
CA CYS A 285 -6.55 -11.05 -8.82
C CYS A 285 -7.89 -11.81 -8.96
N PRO A 286 -8.11 -12.51 -10.09
CA PRO A 286 -9.33 -13.29 -10.36
C PRO A 286 -9.49 -14.50 -9.43
#